data_AF-A0A432R8Y4-F1
#
_entry.id   AF-A0A432R8Y4-F1
#
_cell.length_a   1.000
_cell.length_b   1.000
_cell.length_c   1.000
_cell.angle_alpha   90.00
_cell.angle_beta   90.00
_cell.angle_gamma   90.00
#
_symmetry.space_group_name_H-M   'P 1'
#
loop_
_entity.id
_entity.type
_entity.pdbx_description
1 polymer ?
#
loop_
_entity_poly.entity_id
_entity_poly.type
_entity_poly.pdbx_seq_one_letter_code
_entity_poly.pdbx_strand_id
1 'polypeptide(L)'
;MMQSLLLPRMIAQYESLVREAESTARSLNELKKITSAVEYMISEGGLDVARYKAIAQRLLEYIDVGRFDNAVEEAGNLCRSVSKDYVLKLLDTDYALDGGRIGCMGRGAAELLLRVVKASGPLAHIVRALLAAGGGGLEENLYTVVREWQRLSKVLASIYRSSVMLERNVGVKRLHVISLAAALAEKTSLKEALASLEHIASVLGDAAILSKRSSQLVIEASKALANCNGDGSSTACKLLHELLSHAMASKNELEALRNAGSSIELVERVRRAREELEKAEKVKESISRLASRLVKTGVDELAAMIASIESFIEQEALSREEQEVLLLLAEGRVFDIVELKNINQAYPSAALALCMRGLAHCRVSL
;
A
#
# COMPACT_ATOMS: atom_id res chain seq x y z
N MET A 1 -58.81 15.55 -60.91
CA MET A 1 -57.86 16.22 -60.00
C MET A 1 -57.67 15.45 -58.68
N MET A 2 -57.43 14.13 -58.70
CA MET A 2 -57.20 13.32 -57.47
C MET A 2 -55.79 12.72 -57.35
N GLN A 3 -54.93 12.90 -58.36
CA GLN A 3 -53.58 12.31 -58.38
C GLN A 3 -52.51 13.15 -57.66
N SER A 4 -52.74 14.44 -57.34
CA SER A 4 -51.67 15.31 -56.77
C SER A 4 -51.50 15.23 -55.24
N LEU A 5 -52.40 14.54 -54.53
CA LEU A 5 -52.32 14.36 -53.06
C LEU A 5 -51.69 13.02 -52.63
N LEU A 6 -51.46 12.10 -53.58
CA LEU A 6 -50.84 10.80 -53.32
C LEU A 6 -49.34 10.92 -53.06
N LEU A 7 -48.63 11.74 -53.86
CA LEU A 7 -47.18 11.90 -53.74
C LEU A 7 -46.75 12.48 -52.38
N PRO A 8 -47.37 13.56 -51.84
CA PRO A 8 -47.01 14.10 -50.53
C PRO A 8 -47.30 13.13 -49.37
N ARG A 9 -48.39 12.35 -49.46
CA ARG A 9 -48.71 11.30 -48.46
C ARG A 9 -47.71 10.15 -48.47
N MET A 10 -47.28 9.72 -49.65
CA MET A 10 -46.25 8.70 -49.79
C MET A 10 -44.89 9.18 -49.26
N ILE A 11 -44.53 10.44 -49.53
CA ILE A 11 -43.29 11.05 -48.99
C ILE A 11 -43.34 11.08 -47.46
N ALA A 12 -44.44 11.54 -46.86
CA ALA A 12 -44.59 11.58 -45.40
C ALA A 12 -44.52 10.19 -44.75
N GLN A 13 -45.13 9.17 -45.36
CA GLN A 13 -45.02 7.79 -44.89
C GLN A 13 -43.58 7.25 -45.00
N TYR A 14 -42.89 7.54 -46.10
CA TYR A 14 -41.51 7.12 -46.29
C TYR A 14 -40.56 7.79 -45.30
N GLU A 15 -40.73 9.09 -45.04
CA GLU A 15 -39.97 9.81 -44.01
C GLU A 15 -40.21 9.26 -42.61
N SER A 16 -41.44 8.85 -42.28
CA SER A 16 -41.76 8.19 -41.01
C SER A 16 -41.02 6.86 -40.87
N LEU A 17 -41.03 6.04 -41.91
CA LEU A 17 -40.32 4.74 -41.94
C LEU A 17 -38.80 4.92 -41.82
N VAL A 18 -38.23 5.94 -42.48
CA VAL A 18 -36.80 6.23 -42.36
C VAL A 18 -36.45 6.65 -40.92
N ARG A 19 -37.25 7.51 -40.29
CA ARG A 19 -37.03 7.91 -38.89
C ARG A 19 -37.14 6.73 -37.92
N GLU A 20 -38.11 5.84 -38.13
CA GLU A 20 -38.27 4.60 -37.35
C GLU A 20 -37.07 3.65 -37.53
N ALA A 21 -36.59 3.49 -38.76
CA ALA A 21 -35.41 2.67 -39.06
C ALA A 21 -34.13 3.24 -38.41
N GLU A 22 -33.93 4.56 -38.50
CA GLU A 22 -32.80 5.23 -37.85
C GLU A 22 -32.85 5.15 -36.32
N SER A 23 -34.04 5.29 -35.73
CA SER A 23 -34.25 5.14 -34.29
C SER A 23 -33.95 3.70 -33.85
N THR A 24 -34.47 2.71 -34.55
CA THR A 24 -34.19 1.28 -34.29
C THR A 24 -32.70 0.97 -34.39
N ALA A 25 -32.02 1.47 -35.42
CA ALA A 25 -30.59 1.28 -35.59
C ALA A 25 -29.77 1.88 -34.43
N ARG A 26 -30.18 3.04 -33.91
CA ARG A 26 -29.56 3.66 -32.72
C ARG A 26 -29.75 2.79 -31.48
N SER A 27 -30.98 2.35 -31.20
CA SER A 27 -31.29 1.52 -30.04
C SER A 27 -30.55 0.17 -30.08
N LEU A 28 -30.45 -0.47 -31.26
CA LEU A 28 -29.66 -1.69 -31.44
C LEU A 28 -28.16 -1.48 -31.19
N ASN A 29 -27.61 -0.34 -31.62
CA ASN A 29 -26.21 -0.02 -31.36
C ASN A 29 -25.94 0.21 -29.87
N GLU A 30 -26.87 0.86 -29.16
CA GLU A 30 -26.77 1.03 -27.70
C GLU A 30 -26.87 -0.31 -26.97
N LEU A 31 -27.83 -1.16 -27.33
CA LEU A 31 -27.94 -2.52 -26.81
C LEU A 31 -26.63 -3.29 -26.98
N LYS A 32 -26.03 -3.27 -28.18
CA LYS A 32 -24.75 -3.96 -28.45
C LYS A 32 -23.61 -3.47 -27.54
N LYS A 33 -23.54 -2.16 -27.28
CA LYS A 33 -22.53 -1.59 -26.37
C LYS A 33 -22.75 -2.04 -24.93
N ILE A 34 -24.00 -2.03 -24.46
CA ILE A 34 -24.36 -2.45 -23.11
C ILE A 34 -24.07 -3.94 -22.91
N THR A 35 -24.52 -4.79 -23.83
CA THR A 35 -24.32 -6.25 -23.73
C THR A 35 -22.84 -6.61 -23.71
N SER A 36 -22.02 -5.99 -24.57
CA SER A 36 -20.56 -6.23 -24.57
C SER A 36 -19.89 -5.81 -23.26
N ALA A 37 -20.35 -4.73 -22.61
CA ALA A 37 -19.83 -4.31 -21.31
C ALA A 37 -20.22 -5.29 -20.20
N VAL A 38 -21.48 -5.74 -20.19
CA VAL A 38 -22.00 -6.72 -19.24
C VAL A 38 -21.27 -8.06 -19.35
N GLU A 39 -21.12 -8.59 -20.56
CA GLU A 39 -20.41 -9.85 -20.82
C GLU A 39 -18.98 -9.80 -20.28
N TYR A 40 -18.25 -8.72 -20.57
CA TYR A 40 -16.89 -8.52 -20.09
C TYR A 40 -16.81 -8.49 -18.56
N MET A 41 -17.68 -7.72 -17.90
CA MET A 41 -17.69 -7.62 -16.44
C MET A 41 -18.05 -8.95 -15.77
N ILE A 42 -18.99 -9.71 -16.34
CA ILE A 42 -19.34 -11.04 -15.84
C ILE A 42 -18.15 -12.00 -15.99
N SER A 43 -17.49 -12.03 -17.16
CA SER A 43 -16.40 -12.96 -17.42
C SER A 43 -15.15 -12.66 -16.62
N GLU A 44 -14.72 -11.39 -16.57
CA GLU A 44 -13.50 -11.00 -15.86
C GLU A 44 -13.70 -10.90 -14.34
N GLY A 45 -14.91 -10.52 -13.90
CA GLY A 45 -15.23 -10.42 -12.48
C GLY A 45 -15.52 -11.76 -11.83
N GLY A 46 -15.76 -12.82 -12.61
CA GLY A 46 -16.23 -14.11 -12.09
C GLY A 46 -17.55 -13.95 -11.34
N LEU A 47 -18.47 -13.15 -11.88
CA LEU A 47 -19.78 -12.89 -11.29
C LEU A 47 -20.72 -14.06 -11.53
N ASP A 48 -21.66 -14.29 -10.60
CA ASP A 48 -22.65 -15.35 -10.75
C ASP A 48 -23.66 -15.02 -11.85
N VAL A 49 -23.53 -15.71 -12.98
CA VAL A 49 -24.40 -15.59 -14.16
C VAL A 49 -25.85 -15.93 -13.83
N ALA A 50 -26.09 -16.86 -12.88
CA ALA A 50 -27.44 -17.31 -12.56
C ALA A 50 -28.29 -16.17 -11.99
N ARG A 51 -27.68 -15.27 -11.21
CA ARG A 51 -28.35 -14.09 -10.64
C ARG A 51 -28.91 -13.14 -11.71
N TYR A 52 -28.28 -13.08 -12.88
CA TYR A 52 -28.61 -12.11 -13.93
C TYR A 52 -29.54 -12.66 -15.03
N LYS A 53 -29.78 -13.98 -15.04
CA LYS A 53 -30.58 -14.66 -16.07
C LYS A 53 -31.99 -14.10 -16.23
N ALA A 54 -32.67 -13.80 -15.13
CA ALA A 54 -34.07 -13.34 -15.17
C ALA A 54 -34.23 -11.97 -15.86
N ILE A 55 -33.25 -11.09 -15.72
CA ILE A 55 -33.25 -9.76 -16.36
C ILE A 55 -32.85 -9.90 -17.83
N ALA A 56 -31.88 -10.77 -18.15
CA ALA A 56 -31.50 -11.08 -19.52
C ALA A 56 -32.65 -11.73 -20.34
N GLN A 57 -33.51 -12.53 -19.72
CA GLN A 57 -34.70 -13.10 -20.36
C GLN A 57 -35.73 -12.04 -20.75
N ARG A 58 -36.04 -11.08 -19.86
CA ARG A 58 -36.97 -9.98 -20.19
C ARG A 58 -36.47 -9.09 -21.33
N LEU A 59 -35.15 -8.89 -21.41
CA LEU A 59 -34.54 -8.15 -22.50
C LEU A 59 -34.79 -8.83 -23.86
N LEU A 60 -34.66 -10.16 -23.93
CA LEU A 60 -34.93 -10.93 -25.14
C LEU A 60 -36.41 -10.84 -25.54
N GLU A 61 -37.33 -10.92 -24.56
CA GLU A 61 -38.77 -10.77 -24.82
C GLU A 61 -39.11 -9.42 -25.45
N TYR A 62 -38.50 -8.31 -25.01
CA TYR A 62 -38.72 -6.99 -25.60
C TYR A 62 -38.16 -6.87 -27.02
N ILE A 63 -37.01 -7.48 -27.30
CA ILE A 63 -36.40 -7.51 -28.64
C ILE A 63 -37.30 -8.31 -29.60
N ASP A 64 -37.82 -9.46 -29.17
CA ASP A 64 -38.66 -10.34 -29.99
C ASP A 64 -39.97 -9.67 -30.43
N VAL A 65 -40.54 -8.80 -29.59
CA VAL A 65 -41.78 -8.06 -29.90
C VAL A 65 -41.56 -6.65 -30.45
N GLY A 66 -40.31 -6.29 -30.81
CA GLY A 66 -39.97 -5.01 -31.43
C GLY A 66 -40.05 -3.77 -30.52
N ARG A 67 -40.02 -3.95 -29.18
CA ARG A 67 -40.07 -2.85 -28.19
C ARG A 67 -38.66 -2.44 -27.76
N PHE A 68 -37.91 -1.84 -28.69
CA PHE A 68 -36.48 -1.53 -28.49
C PHE A 68 -36.21 -0.54 -27.35
N ASP A 69 -37.08 0.43 -27.11
CA ASP A 69 -36.88 1.41 -26.03
C ASP A 69 -36.93 0.73 -24.65
N ASN A 70 -37.90 -0.18 -24.44
CA ASN A 70 -37.98 -0.98 -23.22
C ASN A 70 -36.78 -1.92 -23.07
N ALA A 71 -36.30 -2.49 -24.19
CA ALA A 71 -35.11 -3.32 -24.19
C ALA A 71 -33.87 -2.52 -23.74
N VAL A 72 -33.71 -1.28 -24.22
CA VAL A 72 -32.60 -0.40 -23.82
C VAL A 72 -32.66 -0.07 -22.33
N GLU A 73 -33.86 0.22 -21.79
CA GLU A 73 -34.04 0.51 -20.37
C GLU A 73 -33.66 -0.71 -19.48
N GLU A 74 -34.15 -1.90 -19.84
CA GLU A 74 -33.86 -3.13 -19.10
C GLU A 74 -32.37 -3.52 -19.21
N ALA A 75 -31.74 -3.30 -20.38
CA ALA A 75 -30.29 -3.45 -20.56
C ALA A 75 -29.51 -2.51 -19.63
N GLY A 76 -29.96 -1.26 -19.52
CA GLY A 76 -29.39 -0.26 -18.63
C GLY A 76 -29.49 -0.70 -17.18
N ASN A 77 -30.64 -1.22 -16.75
CA ASN A 77 -30.85 -1.76 -15.40
C ASN A 77 -29.90 -2.93 -15.11
N LEU A 78 -29.81 -3.90 -16.04
CA LEU A 78 -28.89 -5.02 -15.95
C LEU A 78 -27.45 -4.54 -15.80
N CYS A 79 -27.02 -3.65 -16.67
CA CYS A 79 -25.67 -3.13 -16.68
C CYS A 79 -25.31 -2.40 -15.38
N ARG A 80 -26.22 -1.59 -14.83
CA ARG A 80 -25.99 -0.90 -13.54
C ARG A 80 -25.79 -1.91 -12.41
N SER A 81 -26.62 -2.95 -12.35
CA SER A 81 -26.48 -4.00 -11.33
C SER A 81 -25.17 -4.78 -11.47
N VAL A 82 -24.81 -5.18 -12.70
CA VAL A 82 -23.57 -5.90 -12.99
C VAL A 82 -22.35 -5.01 -12.70
N SER A 83 -22.39 -3.72 -13.07
CA SER A 83 -21.32 -2.77 -12.78
C SER A 83 -21.08 -2.63 -11.29
N LYS A 84 -22.14 -2.55 -10.48
CA LYS A 84 -22.04 -2.50 -9.02
C LYS A 84 -21.34 -3.76 -8.48
N ASP A 85 -21.83 -4.93 -8.86
CA ASP A 85 -21.28 -6.19 -8.37
C ASP A 85 -19.84 -6.43 -8.87
N TYR A 86 -19.53 -6.06 -10.11
CA TYR A 86 -18.18 -6.14 -10.67
C TYR A 86 -17.19 -5.31 -9.85
N VAL A 87 -17.58 -4.08 -9.52
CA VAL A 87 -16.78 -3.18 -8.69
C VAL A 87 -16.62 -3.78 -7.29
N LEU A 88 -17.70 -4.21 -6.63
CA LEU A 88 -17.61 -4.83 -5.31
C LEU A 88 -16.71 -6.07 -5.30
N LYS A 89 -16.79 -6.90 -6.34
CA LYS A 89 -15.99 -8.12 -6.49
C LYS A 89 -14.51 -7.81 -6.71
N LEU A 90 -14.17 -6.83 -7.55
CA LEU A 90 -12.78 -6.41 -7.77
C LEU A 90 -12.17 -5.72 -6.55
N LEU A 91 -12.99 -4.98 -5.81
CA LEU A 91 -12.55 -4.24 -4.65
C LEU A 91 -12.67 -5.05 -3.34
N ASP A 92 -13.23 -6.25 -3.34
CA ASP A 92 -13.34 -7.16 -2.19
C ASP A 92 -13.73 -6.42 -0.89
N THR A 93 -14.81 -5.64 -0.98
CA THR A 93 -15.28 -4.73 0.08
C THR A 93 -16.78 -4.87 0.29
N ASP A 94 -17.22 -4.92 1.54
CA ASP A 94 -18.63 -4.89 1.98
C ASP A 94 -19.20 -3.47 2.14
N TYR A 95 -18.71 -2.49 1.35
CA TYR A 95 -19.23 -1.13 1.44
C TYR A 95 -20.63 -1.02 0.82
N ALA A 96 -21.49 -0.26 1.49
CA ALA A 96 -22.70 0.27 0.88
C ALA A 96 -22.28 1.35 -0.13
N LEU A 97 -21.97 0.93 -1.38
CA LEU A 97 -22.01 1.85 -2.51
C LEU A 97 -23.43 2.38 -2.56
N ASP A 98 -23.62 3.64 -2.16
CA ASP A 98 -24.92 4.28 -2.07
C ASP A 98 -25.69 4.01 -3.36
N GLY A 99 -26.88 3.42 -3.22
CA GLY A 99 -27.66 2.83 -4.32
C GLY A 99 -28.13 3.83 -5.38
N GLY A 100 -27.71 5.08 -5.31
CA GLY A 100 -27.98 6.11 -6.29
C GLY A 100 -26.83 6.27 -7.29
N ARG A 101 -27.01 5.68 -8.49
CA ARG A 101 -26.35 6.09 -9.75
C ARG A 101 -24.90 5.64 -9.99
N ILE A 102 -24.57 4.36 -9.77
CA ILE A 102 -23.54 3.75 -10.61
C ILE A 102 -24.18 3.62 -12.01
N GLY A 103 -23.78 4.49 -12.94
CA GLY A 103 -24.17 4.38 -14.35
C GLY A 103 -23.67 3.07 -14.96
N CYS A 104 -24.19 2.71 -16.14
CA CYS A 104 -23.66 1.55 -16.85
C CYS A 104 -22.18 1.79 -17.18
N MET A 105 -21.27 1.01 -16.58
CA MET A 105 -19.85 1.15 -16.82
C MET A 105 -19.53 0.59 -18.21
N GLY A 106 -19.02 1.44 -19.10
CA GLY A 106 -18.56 0.99 -20.41
C GLY A 106 -17.37 0.02 -20.28
N ARG A 107 -17.24 -0.91 -21.24
CA ARG A 107 -16.15 -1.89 -21.28
C ARG A 107 -14.76 -1.27 -21.07
N GLY A 108 -14.46 -0.14 -21.71
CA GLY A 108 -13.16 0.54 -21.56
C GLY A 108 -12.88 1.03 -20.14
N ALA A 109 -13.90 1.53 -19.44
CA ALA A 109 -13.76 1.94 -18.04
C ALA A 109 -13.55 0.72 -17.11
N ALA A 110 -14.25 -0.39 -17.38
CA ALA A 110 -14.07 -1.65 -16.65
C ALA A 110 -12.68 -2.26 -16.85
N GLU A 111 -12.15 -2.23 -18.09
CA GLU A 111 -10.79 -2.66 -18.42
C GLU A 111 -9.74 -1.81 -17.70
N LEU A 112 -9.93 -0.48 -17.66
CA LEU A 112 -9.03 0.44 -16.96
C LEU A 112 -9.03 0.19 -15.44
N LEU A 113 -10.20 0.03 -14.82
CA LEU A 113 -10.32 -0.31 -13.40
C LEU A 113 -9.58 -1.61 -13.08
N LEU A 114 -9.80 -2.66 -13.87
CA LEU A 114 -9.14 -3.95 -13.69
C LEU A 114 -7.61 -3.83 -13.75
N ARG A 115 -7.09 -3.09 -14.73
CA ARG A 115 -5.65 -2.85 -14.88
C ARG A 115 -5.08 -2.10 -13.69
N VAL A 116 -5.75 -1.05 -13.24
CA VAL A 116 -5.34 -0.24 -12.09
C VAL A 116 -5.31 -1.09 -10.82
N VAL A 117 -6.35 -1.87 -10.54
CA VAL A 117 -6.41 -2.74 -9.35
C VAL A 117 -5.33 -3.83 -9.41
N LYS A 118 -5.20 -4.53 -10.56
CA LYS A 118 -4.17 -5.57 -10.74
C LYS A 118 -2.75 -5.02 -10.60
N ALA A 119 -2.47 -3.84 -11.18
CA ALA A 119 -1.16 -3.19 -11.07
C ALA A 119 -0.83 -2.73 -9.64
N SER A 120 -1.85 -2.50 -8.81
CA SER A 120 -1.68 -2.04 -7.43
C SER A 120 -1.29 -3.16 -6.46
N GLY A 121 -1.62 -4.42 -6.77
CA GLY A 121 -1.31 -5.58 -5.93
C GLY A 121 -1.68 -5.36 -4.44
N PRO A 122 -0.73 -5.45 -3.49
CA PRO A 122 -1.00 -5.26 -2.06
C PRO A 122 -1.42 -3.83 -1.69
N LEU A 123 -1.26 -2.85 -2.58
CA LEU A 123 -1.67 -1.45 -2.40
C LEU A 123 -3.09 -1.17 -2.92
N ALA A 124 -3.81 -2.20 -3.37
CA ALA A 124 -5.17 -2.07 -3.87
C ALA A 124 -6.10 -1.37 -2.87
N HIS A 125 -5.90 -1.52 -1.56
CA HIS A 125 -6.66 -0.81 -0.52
C HIS A 125 -6.60 0.71 -0.63
N ILE A 126 -5.44 1.27 -1.00
CA ILE A 126 -5.28 2.72 -1.16
C ILE A 126 -6.02 3.19 -2.42
N VAL A 127 -5.88 2.44 -3.51
CA VAL A 127 -6.59 2.75 -4.76
C VAL A 127 -8.10 2.63 -4.58
N ARG A 128 -8.57 1.64 -3.80
CA ARG A 128 -9.97 1.51 -3.41
C ARG A 128 -10.46 2.75 -2.67
N ALA A 129 -9.73 3.19 -1.65
CA ALA A 129 -10.08 4.40 -0.89
C ALA A 129 -10.12 5.65 -1.79
N LEU A 130 -9.19 5.80 -2.74
CA LEU A 130 -9.19 6.91 -3.70
C LEU A 130 -10.41 6.87 -4.64
N LEU A 131 -10.79 5.70 -5.15
CA LEU A 131 -11.95 5.56 -6.03
C LEU A 131 -13.27 5.82 -5.30
N ALA A 132 -13.33 5.51 -4.01
CA ALA A 132 -14.44 5.81 -3.11
C ALA A 132 -14.44 7.29 -2.65
N ALA A 133 -13.28 7.95 -2.63
CA ALA A 133 -13.16 9.33 -2.22
C ALA A 133 -13.62 10.28 -3.34
N GLY A 134 -14.90 10.65 -3.34
CA GLY A 134 -15.40 11.66 -4.26
C GLY A 134 -16.92 11.74 -4.33
N GLY A 135 -17.45 12.97 -4.45
CA GLY A 135 -18.85 13.21 -4.82
C GLY A 135 -19.17 13.01 -6.31
N GLY A 136 -18.14 12.78 -7.14
CA GLY A 136 -18.29 12.42 -8.57
C GLY A 136 -18.60 10.92 -8.75
N GLY A 137 -19.21 10.57 -9.88
CA GLY A 137 -19.46 9.15 -10.20
C GLY A 137 -18.17 8.35 -10.36
N LEU A 138 -18.22 7.04 -10.08
CA LEU A 138 -17.06 6.13 -10.12
C LEU A 138 -16.24 6.24 -11.42
N GLU A 139 -16.92 6.43 -12.55
CA GLU A 139 -16.29 6.57 -13.87
C GLU A 139 -15.39 7.81 -13.95
N GLU A 140 -15.82 8.95 -13.42
CA GLU A 140 -15.04 10.19 -13.40
C GLU A 140 -13.81 10.07 -12.49
N ASN A 141 -13.99 9.45 -11.32
CA ASN A 141 -12.88 9.15 -10.41
C ASN A 141 -11.87 8.21 -11.07
N LEU A 142 -12.33 7.20 -11.81
CA LEU A 142 -11.48 6.27 -12.56
C LEU A 142 -10.63 6.98 -13.61
N TYR A 143 -11.26 7.80 -14.45
CA TYR A 143 -10.53 8.56 -15.47
C TYR A 143 -9.48 9.48 -14.84
N THR A 144 -9.81 10.08 -13.71
CA THR A 144 -8.87 10.95 -12.98
C THR A 144 -7.72 10.15 -12.39
N VAL A 145 -7.97 9.01 -11.74
CA VAL A 145 -6.93 8.11 -11.21
C VAL A 145 -6.00 7.62 -12.32
N VAL A 146 -6.54 7.26 -13.48
CA VAL A 146 -5.75 6.84 -14.65
C VAL A 146 -4.90 8.00 -15.16
N ARG A 147 -5.47 9.20 -15.28
CA ARG A 147 -4.73 10.40 -15.74
C ARG A 147 -3.58 10.75 -14.79
N GLU A 148 -3.80 10.62 -13.48
CA GLU A 148 -2.81 10.90 -12.44
C GLU A 148 -1.93 9.68 -12.10
N TRP A 149 -2.04 8.57 -12.84
CA TRP A 149 -1.44 7.28 -12.47
C TRP A 149 0.08 7.34 -12.27
N GLN A 150 0.80 8.09 -13.11
CA GLN A 150 2.24 8.25 -12.96
C GLN A 150 2.62 8.96 -11.64
N ARG A 151 1.80 9.90 -11.19
CA ARG A 151 1.99 10.60 -9.92
C ARG A 151 1.59 9.68 -8.76
N LEU A 152 0.41 9.05 -8.84
CA LEU A 152 -0.10 8.14 -7.82
C LEU A 152 0.83 6.94 -7.60
N SER A 153 1.33 6.31 -8.66
CA SER A 153 2.25 5.17 -8.57
C SER A 153 3.54 5.51 -7.79
N LYS A 154 4.07 6.73 -7.90
CA LYS A 154 5.22 7.19 -7.10
C LYS A 154 4.87 7.29 -5.62
N VAL A 155 3.69 7.81 -5.29
CA VAL A 155 3.18 7.93 -3.92
C VAL A 155 2.98 6.54 -3.32
N LEU A 156 2.31 5.65 -4.05
CA LEU A 156 2.10 4.25 -3.67
C LEU A 156 3.42 3.51 -3.44
N ALA A 157 4.40 3.67 -4.34
CA ALA A 157 5.74 3.11 -4.17
C ALA A 157 6.46 3.67 -2.93
N SER A 158 6.28 4.96 -2.61
CA SER A 158 6.82 5.58 -1.40
C SER A 158 6.23 4.95 -0.13
N ILE A 159 4.90 4.79 -0.08
CA ILE A 159 4.21 4.14 1.05
C ILE A 159 4.67 2.69 1.21
N TYR A 160 4.80 1.95 0.10
CA TYR A 160 5.29 0.58 0.13
C TYR A 160 6.74 0.48 0.65
N ARG A 161 7.65 1.33 0.17
CA ARG A 161 9.04 1.34 0.68
C ARG A 161 9.10 1.70 2.16
N SER A 162 8.32 2.70 2.57
CA SER A 162 8.26 3.15 3.97
C SER A 162 7.73 2.04 4.89
N SER A 163 6.66 1.37 4.48
CA SER A 163 6.08 0.25 5.24
C SER A 163 7.03 -0.95 5.35
N VAL A 164 7.80 -1.28 4.31
CA VAL A 164 8.85 -2.32 4.38
C VAL A 164 9.96 -1.94 5.37
N MET A 165 10.36 -0.67 5.39
CA MET A 165 11.37 -0.19 6.35
C MET A 165 10.86 -0.22 7.79
N LEU A 166 9.62 0.22 8.01
CA LEU A 166 8.99 0.17 9.33
C LEU A 166 8.84 -1.28 9.81
N GLU A 167 8.39 -2.19 8.96
CA GLU A 167 8.29 -3.62 9.30
C GLU A 167 9.65 -4.20 9.71
N ARG A 168 10.70 -3.87 8.95
CA ARG A 168 12.07 -4.35 9.24
C ARG A 168 12.63 -3.79 10.55
N ASN A 169 12.42 -2.50 10.84
CA ASN A 169 13.15 -1.80 11.90
C ASN A 169 12.37 -1.73 13.22
N VAL A 170 11.04 -1.60 13.15
CA VAL A 170 10.15 -1.42 14.31
C VAL A 170 9.09 -2.53 14.44
N GLY A 171 9.04 -3.51 13.53
CA GLY A 171 8.13 -4.67 13.63
C GLY A 171 6.67 -4.37 13.29
N VAL A 172 6.38 -3.20 12.71
CA VAL A 172 5.02 -2.85 12.26
C VAL A 172 4.71 -3.56 10.96
N LYS A 173 3.73 -4.47 10.96
CA LYS A 173 3.33 -5.24 9.76
C LYS A 173 3.03 -4.30 8.59
N ARG A 174 3.58 -4.61 7.42
CA ARG A 174 3.44 -3.80 6.21
C ARG A 174 1.98 -3.52 5.84
N LEU A 175 1.11 -4.53 5.92
CA LEU A 175 -0.31 -4.39 5.61
C LEU A 175 -1.01 -3.39 6.53
N HIS A 176 -0.65 -3.29 7.82
CA HIS A 176 -1.24 -2.30 8.71
C HIS A 176 -0.93 -0.87 8.27
N VAL A 177 0.30 -0.61 7.83
CA VAL A 177 0.69 0.72 7.33
C VAL A 177 -0.07 1.07 6.05
N ILE A 178 -0.26 0.09 5.16
CA ILE A 178 -1.02 0.27 3.91
C ILE A 178 -2.50 0.54 4.21
N SER A 179 -3.12 -0.24 5.10
CA SER A 179 -4.51 -0.05 5.52
C SER A 179 -4.71 1.29 6.23
N LEU A 180 -3.76 1.71 7.06
CA LEU A 180 -3.77 3.03 7.69
C LEU A 180 -3.73 4.15 6.64
N ALA A 181 -2.81 4.06 5.67
CA ALA A 181 -2.72 5.05 4.62
C ALA A 181 -4.01 5.13 3.77
N ALA A 182 -4.65 3.98 3.51
CA ALA A 182 -5.95 3.93 2.84
C ALA A 182 -7.05 4.63 3.66
N ALA A 183 -7.21 4.26 4.94
CA ALA A 183 -8.23 4.83 5.82
C ALA A 183 -8.06 6.35 6.00
N LEU A 184 -6.82 6.84 6.10
CA LEU A 184 -6.54 8.27 6.26
C LEU A 184 -6.68 9.07 4.95
N ALA A 185 -6.73 8.40 3.81
CA ALA A 185 -6.96 9.00 2.51
C ALA A 185 -8.46 9.14 2.16
N GLU A 186 -9.37 8.56 2.93
CA GLU A 186 -10.81 8.72 2.72
C GLU A 186 -11.23 10.18 2.94
N LYS A 187 -11.62 10.85 1.84
CA LYS A 187 -12.02 12.27 1.79
C LYS A 187 -13.24 12.45 0.90
N THR A 188 -13.88 13.61 1.02
CA THR A 188 -15.09 13.98 0.27
C THR A 188 -14.81 14.25 -1.21
N SER A 189 -13.54 14.48 -1.59
CA SER A 189 -13.10 14.63 -2.98
C SER A 189 -11.82 13.86 -3.28
N LEU A 190 -11.68 13.37 -4.51
CA LEU A 190 -10.49 12.66 -4.97
C LEU A 190 -9.24 13.54 -4.90
N LYS A 191 -9.38 14.84 -5.18
CA LYS A 191 -8.27 15.80 -5.12
C LYS A 191 -7.74 15.93 -3.69
N GLU A 192 -8.63 16.02 -2.70
CA GLU A 192 -8.25 16.05 -1.29
C GLU A 192 -7.68 14.70 -0.83
N ALA A 193 -8.24 13.59 -1.30
CA ALA A 193 -7.74 12.25 -1.00
C ALA A 193 -6.31 12.05 -1.51
N LEU A 194 -6.02 12.49 -2.74
CA LEU A 194 -4.67 12.46 -3.32
C LEU A 194 -3.70 13.34 -2.54
N ALA A 195 -4.09 14.57 -2.21
CA ALA A 195 -3.24 15.47 -1.42
C ALA A 195 -2.98 14.91 0.00
N SER A 196 -4.00 14.32 0.62
CA SER A 196 -3.87 13.63 1.90
C SER A 196 -2.91 12.46 1.80
N LEU A 197 -3.03 11.63 0.76
CA LEU A 197 -2.17 10.48 0.54
C LEU A 197 -0.70 10.88 0.30
N GLU A 198 -0.45 11.98 -0.42
CA GLU A 198 0.90 12.53 -0.60
C GLU A 198 1.50 12.99 0.73
N HIS A 199 0.71 13.68 1.54
CA HIS A 199 1.13 14.10 2.87
C HIS A 199 1.43 12.89 3.77
N ILE A 200 0.55 11.89 3.80
CA ILE A 200 0.74 10.63 4.54
C ILE A 200 2.00 9.91 4.05
N ALA A 201 2.22 9.83 2.73
CA ALA A 201 3.41 9.20 2.17
C ALA A 201 4.70 9.91 2.59
N SER A 202 4.68 11.25 2.67
CA SER A 202 5.80 12.05 3.18
C SER A 202 6.08 11.73 4.66
N VAL A 203 5.03 11.77 5.49
CA VAL A 203 5.12 11.51 6.95
C VAL A 203 5.60 10.09 7.23
N LEU A 204 5.11 9.08 6.49
CA LEU A 204 5.58 7.70 6.58
C LEU A 204 7.02 7.54 6.11
N GLY A 205 7.45 8.33 5.11
CA GLY A 205 8.84 8.41 4.67
C GLY A 205 9.77 8.90 5.78
N ASP A 206 9.37 9.96 6.47
CA ASP A 206 10.08 10.48 7.64
C ASP A 206 10.14 9.42 8.75
N ALA A 207 9.02 8.78 9.07
CA ALA A 207 8.95 7.69 10.04
C ALA A 207 9.92 6.54 9.69
N ALA A 208 10.01 6.18 8.40
CA ALA A 208 10.92 5.15 7.93
C ALA A 208 12.39 5.54 8.13
N ILE A 209 12.76 6.79 7.85
CA ILE A 209 14.11 7.31 8.09
C ILE A 209 14.44 7.29 9.59
N LEU A 210 13.52 7.79 10.42
CA LEU A 210 13.65 7.78 11.88
C LEU A 210 13.78 6.35 12.43
N SER A 211 13.03 5.39 11.88
CA SER A 211 13.09 3.98 12.31
C SER A 211 14.46 3.36 12.10
N LYS A 212 15.11 3.68 10.98
CA LYS A 212 16.46 3.21 10.66
C LYS A 212 17.47 3.79 11.65
N ARG A 213 17.44 5.11 11.85
CA ARG A 213 18.37 5.81 12.76
C ARG A 213 18.21 5.36 14.21
N SER A 214 16.96 5.27 14.70
CA SER A 214 16.66 4.85 16.06
C SER A 214 17.11 3.41 16.31
N SER A 215 16.84 2.50 15.36
CA SER A 215 17.28 1.10 15.48
C SER A 215 18.80 0.98 15.51
N GLN A 216 19.51 1.79 14.71
CA GLN A 216 20.96 1.84 14.73
C GLN A 216 21.48 2.33 16.08
N LEU A 217 20.94 3.42 16.64
CA LEU A 217 21.34 3.91 17.96
C LEU A 217 21.06 2.92 19.09
N VAL A 218 19.92 2.20 19.04
CA VAL A 218 19.62 1.14 20.02
C VAL A 218 20.67 0.04 19.97
N ILE A 219 21.08 -0.41 18.78
CA ILE A 219 22.10 -1.44 18.61
C ILE A 219 23.46 -0.93 19.11
N GLU A 220 23.87 0.29 18.71
CA GLU A 220 25.12 0.92 19.13
C GLU A 220 25.19 1.06 20.66
N ALA A 221 24.15 1.65 21.26
CA ALA A 221 24.11 1.89 22.70
C ALA A 221 24.05 0.58 23.50
N SER A 222 23.26 -0.41 23.07
CA SER A 222 23.16 -1.71 23.76
C SER A 222 24.50 -2.46 23.78
N LYS A 223 25.23 -2.43 22.66
CA LYS A 223 26.57 -3.04 22.57
C LYS A 223 27.59 -2.31 23.45
N ALA A 224 27.61 -0.99 23.41
CA ALA A 224 28.51 -0.19 24.25
C ALA A 224 28.20 -0.37 25.75
N LEU A 225 26.93 -0.53 26.10
CA LEU A 225 26.47 -0.76 27.47
C LEU A 225 26.88 -2.14 28.01
N ALA A 226 27.08 -3.15 27.14
CA ALA A 226 27.57 -4.47 27.57
C ALA A 226 28.97 -4.41 28.21
N ASN A 227 29.75 -3.37 27.91
CA ASN A 227 31.08 -3.14 28.50
C ASN A 227 31.01 -2.40 29.85
N CYS A 228 29.83 -1.96 30.27
CA CYS A 228 29.59 -1.45 31.61
C CYS A 228 29.41 -2.65 32.56
N ASN A 229 30.52 -3.18 33.11
CA ASN A 229 30.59 -4.34 34.00
C ASN A 229 29.85 -4.16 35.34
N GLY A 230 28.53 -3.98 35.34
CA GLY A 230 27.67 -3.94 36.53
C GLY A 230 27.75 -2.66 37.37
N ASP A 231 28.85 -1.92 37.34
CA ASP A 231 28.98 -0.63 38.03
C ASP A 231 28.46 0.51 37.15
N GLY A 232 27.15 0.79 37.25
CA GLY A 232 26.49 1.95 36.64
C GLY A 232 26.91 3.31 37.22
N SER A 233 28.07 3.37 37.89
CA SER A 233 28.58 4.55 38.59
C SER A 233 29.28 5.53 37.65
N SER A 234 29.82 5.07 36.52
CA SER A 234 30.55 5.92 35.57
C SER A 234 29.59 6.82 34.77
N THR A 235 29.99 8.09 34.61
CA THR A 235 29.22 9.09 33.84
C THR A 235 28.99 8.62 32.40
N ALA A 236 29.91 7.86 31.80
CA ALA A 236 29.78 7.31 30.46
C ALA A 236 28.66 6.24 30.37
N CYS A 237 28.57 5.33 31.35
CA CYS A 237 27.52 4.32 31.39
C CYS A 237 26.13 4.95 31.62
N LYS A 238 26.04 6.00 32.43
CA LYS A 238 24.79 6.78 32.60
C LYS A 238 24.34 7.44 31.29
N LEU A 239 25.26 8.05 30.55
CA LEU A 239 24.96 8.65 29.25
C LEU A 239 24.58 7.59 28.20
N LEU A 240 25.19 6.39 28.21
CA LEU A 240 24.81 5.30 27.32
C LEU A 240 23.41 4.75 27.63
N HIS A 241 23.04 4.63 28.91
CA HIS A 241 21.68 4.30 29.31
C HIS A 241 20.67 5.37 28.86
N GLU A 242 21.01 6.65 29.01
CA GLU A 242 20.17 7.77 28.56
C GLU A 242 19.99 7.77 27.04
N LEU A 243 21.08 7.52 26.28
CA LEU A 243 21.05 7.35 24.83
C LEU A 243 20.12 6.20 24.41
N LEU A 244 20.28 5.03 25.03
CA LEU A 244 19.45 3.86 24.76
C LEU A 244 17.97 4.13 25.09
N SER A 245 17.70 4.79 26.22
CA SER A 245 16.35 5.14 26.65
C SER A 245 15.64 6.03 25.62
N HIS A 246 16.29 7.10 25.16
CA HIS A 246 15.72 8.00 24.16
C HIS A 246 15.56 7.33 22.78
N ALA A 247 16.54 6.52 22.35
CA ALA A 247 16.45 5.78 21.09
C ALA A 247 15.30 4.74 21.11
N MET A 248 15.10 4.06 22.24
CA MET A 248 13.96 3.14 22.45
C MET A 248 12.62 3.89 22.53
N ALA A 249 12.55 5.05 23.19
CA ALA A 249 11.35 5.87 23.23
C ALA A 249 10.93 6.32 21.81
N SER A 250 11.89 6.76 20.99
CA SER A 250 11.65 7.05 19.58
C SER A 250 11.11 5.83 18.81
N LYS A 251 11.71 4.65 19.02
CA LYS A 251 11.28 3.39 18.41
C LYS A 251 9.84 3.02 18.81
N ASN A 252 9.48 3.19 20.08
CA ASN A 252 8.15 2.90 20.61
C ASN A 252 7.07 3.81 20.00
N GLU A 253 7.36 5.10 19.82
CA GLU A 253 6.44 6.03 19.13
C GLU A 253 6.21 5.61 17.67
N LEU A 254 7.25 5.13 16.99
CA LEU A 254 7.15 4.62 15.62
C LEU A 254 6.37 3.29 15.54
N GLU A 255 6.52 2.40 16.53
CA GLU A 255 5.71 1.18 16.59
C GLU A 255 4.22 1.51 16.77
N ALA A 256 3.94 2.52 17.58
CA ALA A 256 2.57 2.95 17.87
C ALA A 256 1.85 3.62 16.69
N LEU A 257 2.54 3.93 15.58
CA LEU A 257 1.92 4.44 14.34
C LEU A 257 0.83 3.50 13.83
N ARG A 258 0.92 2.19 14.09
CA ARG A 258 -0.11 1.21 13.70
C ARG A 258 -1.49 1.48 14.32
N ASN A 259 -1.54 2.26 15.40
CA ASN A 259 -2.75 2.60 16.15
C ASN A 259 -3.23 4.04 15.87
N ALA A 260 -2.59 4.78 14.95
CA ALA A 260 -3.01 6.14 14.66
C ALA A 260 -4.41 6.16 14.04
N GLY A 261 -5.37 6.84 14.67
CA GLY A 261 -6.75 6.95 14.19
C GLY A 261 -6.98 8.12 13.25
N SER A 262 -6.01 9.02 13.08
CA SER A 262 -6.12 10.21 12.23
C SER A 262 -4.77 10.64 11.65
N SER A 263 -4.80 11.49 10.61
CA SER A 263 -3.59 12.07 10.02
C SER A 263 -2.85 12.98 11.02
N ILE A 264 -3.59 13.68 11.88
CA ILE A 264 -3.04 14.53 12.94
C ILE A 264 -2.27 13.66 13.93
N GLU A 265 -2.85 12.53 14.36
CA GLU A 265 -2.20 11.61 15.29
C GLU A 265 -0.96 10.96 14.66
N LEU A 266 -1.01 10.61 13.37
CA LEU A 266 0.14 10.10 12.63
C LEU A 266 1.30 11.12 12.65
N VAL A 267 1.03 12.37 12.30
CA VAL A 267 2.04 13.46 12.32
C VAL A 267 2.61 13.67 13.73
N GLU A 268 1.75 13.70 14.74
CA GLU A 268 2.15 13.93 16.12
C GLU A 268 3.07 12.81 16.65
N ARG A 269 2.78 11.54 16.33
CA ARG A 269 3.64 10.41 16.70
C ARG A 269 5.01 10.48 16.02
N VAL A 270 5.06 10.83 14.73
CA VAL A 270 6.33 11.02 14.01
C VAL A 270 7.13 12.20 14.58
N ARG A 271 6.44 13.28 14.98
CA ARG A 271 7.04 14.44 15.64
C ARG A 271 7.69 14.04 16.96
N ARG A 272 6.98 13.33 17.84
CA ARG A 272 7.54 12.83 19.12
C ARG A 272 8.71 11.87 18.92
N ALA A 273 8.60 10.95 17.95
CA ALA A 273 9.70 10.07 17.60
C ALA A 273 10.95 10.86 17.20
N ARG A 274 10.79 11.96 16.44
CA ARG A 274 11.89 12.86 16.08
C ARG A 274 12.46 13.57 17.30
N GLU A 275 11.63 14.12 18.18
CA GLU A 275 12.08 14.80 19.40
C GLU A 275 12.91 13.88 20.31
N GLU A 276 12.47 12.63 20.48
CA GLU A 276 13.24 11.63 21.24
C GLU A 276 14.54 11.26 20.54
N LEU A 277 14.54 11.16 19.20
CA LEU A 277 15.78 10.92 18.45
C LEU A 277 16.76 12.10 18.57
N GLU A 278 16.29 13.35 18.54
CA GLU A 278 17.13 14.54 18.73
C GLU A 278 17.74 14.58 20.14
N LYS A 279 17.00 14.16 21.17
CA LYS A 279 17.56 13.97 22.52
C LYS A 279 18.66 12.90 22.50
N ALA A 280 18.41 11.75 21.87
CA ALA A 280 19.41 10.70 21.71
C ALA A 280 20.67 11.21 21.00
N GLU A 281 20.53 11.97 19.91
CA GLU A 281 21.67 12.55 19.18
C GLU A 281 22.48 13.55 20.04
N LYS A 282 21.83 14.38 20.87
CA LYS A 282 22.53 15.27 21.81
C LYS A 282 23.31 14.51 22.88
N VAL A 283 22.76 13.39 23.38
CA VAL A 283 23.47 12.51 24.31
C VAL A 283 24.66 11.86 23.61
N LYS A 284 24.50 11.39 22.36
CA LYS A 284 25.59 10.84 21.53
C LYS A 284 26.71 11.86 21.35
N GLU A 285 26.40 13.11 21.01
CA GLU A 285 27.40 14.18 20.92
C GLU A 285 28.14 14.41 22.25
N SER A 286 27.42 14.36 23.37
CA SER A 286 27.99 14.54 24.71
C SER A 286 28.98 13.42 25.04
N ILE A 287 28.66 12.18 24.67
CA ILE A 287 29.56 11.03 24.75
C ILE A 287 30.80 11.27 23.88
N SER A 288 30.64 11.69 22.61
CA SER A 288 31.77 11.98 21.71
C SER A 288 32.67 13.12 22.22
N ARG A 289 32.10 14.16 22.85
CA ARG A 289 32.87 15.25 23.47
C ARG A 289 33.63 14.78 24.71
N LEU A 290 33.02 13.93 25.53
CA LEU A 290 33.68 13.34 26.70
C LEU A 290 34.84 12.43 26.28
N ALA A 291 34.63 11.63 25.24
CA ALA A 291 35.64 10.80 24.59
C ALA A 291 36.86 11.62 24.11
N SER A 292 36.63 12.67 23.32
CA SER A 292 37.71 13.51 22.78
C SER A 292 38.49 14.31 23.84
N ARG A 293 37.90 14.59 25.01
CA ARG A 293 38.61 15.23 26.14
C ARG A 293 39.49 14.24 26.91
N LEU A 294 39.10 12.97 26.98
CA LEU A 294 39.82 11.95 27.73
C LEU A 294 41.03 11.39 26.97
N VAL A 295 40.97 11.37 25.64
CA VAL A 295 42.14 11.10 24.77
C VAL A 295 43.28 12.11 24.99
N LYS A 296 42.98 13.33 25.47
CA LYS A 296 43.99 14.35 25.80
C LYS A 296 44.59 14.22 27.21
N THR A 297 44.04 13.35 28.06
CA THR A 297 44.45 13.23 29.49
C THR A 297 45.09 11.88 29.83
N GLY A 298 45.32 10.98 28.87
CA GLY A 298 46.10 9.77 29.09
C GLY A 298 45.45 8.78 30.07
N VAL A 299 44.15 8.52 29.92
CA VAL A 299 43.42 7.51 30.72
C VAL A 299 43.10 6.30 29.82
N ASP A 300 43.85 5.22 30.00
CA ASP A 300 43.93 4.06 29.09
C ASP A 300 42.63 3.23 28.97
N GLU A 301 41.74 3.24 29.97
CA GLU A 301 40.54 2.37 29.98
C GLU A 301 39.40 2.87 29.09
N LEU A 302 39.17 4.18 29.00
CA LEU A 302 38.15 4.73 28.11
C LEU A 302 38.66 4.86 26.67
N ALA A 303 39.96 5.09 26.48
CA ALA A 303 40.60 5.07 25.17
C ALA A 303 40.50 3.68 24.51
N ALA A 304 40.60 2.59 25.27
CA ALA A 304 40.34 1.24 24.79
C ALA A 304 38.86 1.02 24.40
N MET A 305 37.92 1.60 25.16
CA MET A 305 36.48 1.50 24.90
C MET A 305 36.06 2.32 23.66
N ILE A 306 36.70 3.46 23.42
CA ILE A 306 36.51 4.33 22.24
C ILE A 306 37.20 3.74 21.01
N ALA A 307 38.43 3.22 21.15
CA ALA A 307 39.12 2.50 20.09
C ALA A 307 38.35 1.24 19.65
N SER A 308 37.60 0.59 20.54
CA SER A 308 36.71 -0.52 20.18
C SER A 308 35.45 -0.09 19.42
N ILE A 309 35.02 1.17 19.56
CA ILE A 309 33.89 1.75 18.79
C ILE A 309 34.41 2.25 17.43
N GLU A 310 35.60 2.84 17.38
CA GLU A 310 36.24 3.36 16.17
C GLU A 310 36.86 2.26 15.29
N SER A 311 37.49 1.22 15.85
CA SER A 311 38.05 0.09 15.06
C SER A 311 36.97 -0.80 14.45
N PHE A 312 35.73 -0.75 14.95
CA PHE A 312 34.59 -1.47 14.37
C PHE A 312 33.95 -0.69 13.21
N ILE A 313 34.12 0.63 13.15
CA ILE A 313 33.71 1.47 12.02
C ILE A 313 34.57 1.17 10.77
N GLU A 314 35.76 0.58 10.94
CA GLU A 314 36.66 0.21 9.84
C GLU A 314 36.76 -1.32 9.57
N GLN A 315 36.11 -2.18 10.34
CA GLN A 315 36.15 -3.65 10.14
C GLN A 315 34.77 -4.32 10.24
N GLU A 316 33.97 -4.25 9.19
CA GLU A 316 32.96 -5.28 8.89
C GLU A 316 33.39 -6.08 7.66
N ALA A 317 34.31 -7.03 7.86
CA ALA A 317 34.40 -8.18 6.98
C ALA A 317 33.68 -9.34 7.69
N LEU A 318 32.47 -9.67 7.21
CA LEU A 318 31.84 -10.95 7.53
C LEU A 318 32.86 -12.07 7.29
N SER A 319 32.92 -13.08 8.17
CA SER A 319 33.76 -14.25 7.89
C SER A 319 33.31 -14.90 6.58
N ARG A 320 34.18 -15.63 5.90
CA ARG A 320 33.82 -16.31 4.64
C ARG A 320 32.60 -17.21 4.83
N GLU A 321 32.54 -17.90 5.97
CA GLU A 321 31.45 -18.78 6.38
C GLU A 321 30.17 -17.99 6.69
N GLU A 322 30.27 -16.80 7.31
CA GLU A 322 29.13 -15.90 7.52
C GLU A 322 28.58 -15.37 6.18
N GLN A 323 29.44 -15.03 5.23
CA GLN A 323 29.03 -14.60 3.88
C GLN A 323 28.34 -15.73 3.11
N GLU A 324 28.93 -16.93 3.12
CA GLU A 324 28.38 -18.13 2.47
C GLU A 324 27.02 -18.50 3.07
N VAL A 325 26.88 -18.46 4.40
CA VAL A 325 25.62 -18.71 5.11
C VAL A 325 24.57 -17.63 4.80
N LEU A 326 24.96 -16.36 4.66
CA LEU A 326 24.04 -15.28 4.26
C LEU A 326 23.53 -15.44 2.82
N LEU A 327 24.36 -15.97 1.92
CA LEU A 327 24.00 -16.21 0.52
C LEU A 327 23.02 -17.39 0.36
N LEU A 328 23.01 -18.34 1.30
CA LEU A 328 22.05 -19.44 1.33
C LEU A 328 20.62 -18.99 1.69
N LEU A 329 20.41 -17.73 2.12
CA LEU A 329 19.09 -17.14 2.42
C LEU A 329 18.44 -16.45 1.22
N ALA A 330 18.11 -17.21 0.18
CA ALA A 330 17.39 -16.64 -0.96
C ALA A 330 15.87 -16.48 -0.69
N GLU A 331 15.24 -17.34 0.13
CA GLU A 331 13.75 -17.45 0.10
C GLU A 331 13.01 -17.40 1.44
N GLY A 332 13.69 -17.51 2.59
CA GLY A 332 13.04 -17.33 3.89
C GLY A 332 14.04 -16.86 4.92
N ARG A 333 13.86 -15.67 5.50
CA ARG A 333 14.80 -15.00 6.44
C ARG A 333 14.99 -15.70 7.80
N VAL A 334 14.86 -17.03 7.84
CA VAL A 334 14.97 -17.87 9.02
C VAL A 334 15.94 -19.01 8.73
N PHE A 335 17.06 -19.04 9.44
CA PHE A 335 18.02 -20.14 9.44
C PHE A 335 17.51 -21.28 10.30
N ASP A 336 17.37 -22.47 9.72
CA ASP A 336 17.23 -23.69 10.50
C ASP A 336 18.62 -24.23 10.84
N ILE A 337 18.97 -24.14 12.13
CA ILE A 337 20.31 -24.51 12.59
C ILE A 337 20.61 -26.00 12.33
N VAL A 338 19.58 -26.86 12.32
CA VAL A 338 19.73 -28.30 12.05
C VAL A 338 19.99 -28.56 10.58
N GLU A 339 19.28 -27.87 9.68
CA GLU A 339 19.50 -27.97 8.23
C GLU A 339 20.89 -27.46 7.84
N LEU A 340 21.34 -26.34 8.43
CA LEU A 340 22.67 -25.79 8.19
C LEU A 340 23.79 -26.71 8.68
N LYS A 341 23.59 -27.41 9.80
CA LYS A 341 24.54 -28.41 10.32
C LYS A 341 24.73 -29.57 9.34
N ASN A 342 23.67 -29.97 8.64
CA ASN A 342 23.72 -31.06 7.65
C ASN A 342 24.46 -30.65 6.37
N ILE A 343 24.58 -29.34 6.10
CA ILE A 343 25.31 -28.79 4.96
C ILE A 343 26.80 -28.63 5.30
N ASN A 344 27.12 -27.99 6.44
CA ASN A 344 28.50 -27.80 6.90
C ASN A 344 28.53 -27.61 8.42
N GLN A 345 29.42 -28.32 9.11
CA GLN A 345 29.54 -28.27 10.57
C GLN A 345 29.90 -26.89 11.14
N ALA A 346 30.52 -26.00 10.34
CA ALA A 346 30.85 -24.64 10.75
C ALA A 346 29.69 -23.64 10.59
N TYR A 347 28.68 -23.97 9.76
CA TYR A 347 27.58 -23.06 9.42
C TYR A 347 26.57 -22.80 10.56
N PRO A 348 26.27 -23.75 11.47
CA PRO A 348 25.51 -23.46 12.68
C PRO A 348 26.07 -22.29 13.48
N SER A 349 27.38 -22.30 13.72
CA SER A 349 28.07 -21.26 14.49
C SER A 349 28.03 -19.90 13.79
N ALA A 350 28.22 -19.88 12.47
CA ALA A 350 28.13 -18.68 11.64
C ALA A 350 26.70 -18.13 11.58
N ALA A 351 25.67 -18.99 11.42
CA ALA A 351 24.27 -18.59 11.46
C ALA A 351 23.85 -18.06 12.83
N LEU A 352 24.27 -18.72 13.92
CA LEU A 352 24.06 -18.22 15.27
C LEU A 352 24.74 -16.86 15.47
N ALA A 353 25.96 -16.65 14.96
CA ALA A 353 26.62 -15.35 15.00
C ALA A 353 25.85 -14.28 14.23
N LEU A 354 25.35 -14.60 13.04
CA LEU A 354 24.49 -13.71 12.25
C LEU A 354 23.15 -13.40 12.93
N CYS A 355 22.56 -14.37 13.61
CA CYS A 355 21.32 -14.20 14.37
C CYS A 355 21.51 -13.38 15.65
N MET A 356 22.61 -13.62 16.39
CA MET A 356 22.99 -12.79 17.54
C MET A 356 23.32 -11.36 17.11
N ARG A 357 23.81 -11.16 15.89
CA ARG A 357 24.00 -9.84 15.26
C ARG A 357 22.70 -9.23 14.70
N GLY A 358 21.58 -9.95 14.76
CA GLY A 358 20.26 -9.49 14.26
C GLY A 358 20.14 -9.42 12.74
N LEU A 359 21.06 -10.05 12.00
CA LEU A 359 21.10 -10.04 10.53
C LEU A 359 20.24 -11.16 9.92
N ALA A 360 19.89 -12.17 10.71
CA ALA A 360 18.97 -13.24 10.35
C ALA A 360 18.18 -13.70 11.59
N HIS A 361 17.10 -14.46 11.40
CA HIS A 361 16.40 -15.14 12.51
C HIS A 361 16.83 -16.60 12.52
N CYS A 362 17.05 -17.18 13.69
CA CYS A 362 17.44 -18.58 13.81
C CYS A 362 16.30 -19.36 14.46
N ARG A 363 15.99 -20.53 13.90
CA ARG A 363 15.11 -21.53 14.50
C ARG A 363 15.86 -22.85 14.62
N VAL A 364 15.38 -23.70 15.53
CA VAL A 364 15.81 -25.09 15.63
C VAL A 364 14.55 -25.92 15.45
N SER A 365 14.36 -26.50 14.26
CA SER A 365 13.29 -27.48 14.06
C SER A 365 13.84 -28.85 14.41
N LEU A 366 13.15 -29.58 15.29
CA LEU A 366 13.50 -30.94 15.68
C LEU A 366 13.11 -31.96 14.61
#